data_AF-A0A8R1HN87-F1
#
_entry.id   AF-A0A8R1HN87-F1
#
_cell.length_a   1.000
_cell.length_b   1.000
_cell.length_c   1.000
_cell.angle_alpha   90.00
_cell.angle_beta   90.00
_cell.angle_gamma   90.00
#
_symmetry.space_group_name_H-M   'P 1'
#
loop_
_entity.id
_entity.type
_entity.pdbx_description
1 polymer ?
#
loop_
_entity_poly.entity_id
_entity_poly.type
_entity_poly.pdbx_seq_one_letter_code
_entity_poly.pdbx_strand_id
1 'polypeptide(L)'
;MKIIGIHNESGLAYLSRRHSDLCYDDTIGFLLDDNVINYEISCLWTGASQFGQCQAVPPQYTNSTYHFISAGEWSRKLEKVRTAIGCGSNYMVSRNFRTNQTIIRGLASELYICNDRCVQGGIGYFPSIVMILALAVSFFQNCVDVPQ
;
A
#
# COMPACT_ATOMS: atom_id res chain seq x y z
N MET A 1 16.69 10.30 -17.63
CA MET A 1 15.49 9.64 -17.10
C MET A 1 14.73 10.66 -16.27
N LYS A 2 13.44 10.90 -16.54
CA LYS A 2 12.68 12.00 -15.93
C LYS A 2 11.70 11.42 -14.92
N ILE A 3 11.96 11.62 -13.63
CA ILE A 3 10.96 11.33 -12.59
C ILE A 3 9.88 12.40 -12.71
N ILE A 4 8.65 11.98 -12.94
CA ILE A 4 7.56 12.89 -13.31
C ILE A 4 7.16 13.68 -12.06
N GLY A 5 7.15 15.03 -12.16
CA GLY A 5 6.85 15.94 -11.06
C GLY A 5 8.06 16.72 -10.51
N ILE A 6 9.29 16.40 -10.94
CA ILE A 6 10.49 17.14 -10.52
C ILE A 6 10.99 18.00 -11.65
N HIS A 7 10.66 19.28 -11.55
CA HIS A 7 10.96 20.28 -12.58
C HIS A 7 12.01 21.31 -12.14
N ASN A 8 12.47 21.26 -10.88
CA ASN A 8 13.42 22.23 -10.32
C ASN A 8 14.41 21.60 -9.33
N GLU A 9 15.43 22.35 -8.94
CA GLU A 9 16.46 21.93 -7.97
C GLU A 9 15.89 21.59 -6.59
N SER A 10 14.77 22.23 -6.18
CA SER A 10 14.10 21.91 -4.91
C SER A 10 13.44 20.53 -4.89
N GLY A 11 12.91 20.06 -6.03
CA GLY A 11 12.39 18.70 -6.16
C GLY A 11 13.50 17.65 -6.16
N LEU A 12 14.67 18.00 -6.68
CA LEU A 12 15.87 17.18 -6.58
C LEU A 12 16.35 17.06 -5.12
N ALA A 13 16.34 18.16 -4.37
CA ALA A 13 16.64 18.17 -2.95
C ALA A 13 15.62 17.36 -2.12
N TYR A 14 14.34 17.41 -2.48
CA TYR A 14 13.30 16.60 -1.85
C TYR A 14 13.51 15.10 -2.08
N LEU A 15 13.83 14.68 -3.32
CA LEU A 15 14.20 13.29 -3.60
C LEU A 15 15.42 12.85 -2.82
N SER A 16 16.46 13.68 -2.78
CA SER A 16 17.68 13.37 -2.04
C SER A 16 17.39 13.16 -0.55
N ARG A 17 16.50 13.97 0.02
CA ARG A 17 16.09 13.88 1.43
C ARG A 17 15.22 12.67 1.74
N ARG A 18 14.35 12.26 0.80
CA ARG A 18 13.44 11.11 0.91
C ARG A 18 14.01 9.83 0.29
N HIS A 19 15.27 9.86 -0.16
CA HIS A 19 15.86 8.80 -0.97
C HIS A 19 15.77 7.43 -0.28
N SER A 20 16.13 7.36 1.00
CA SER A 20 16.02 6.15 1.80
C SER A 20 14.59 5.64 1.86
N ASP A 21 13.63 6.52 2.14
CA ASP A 21 12.22 6.16 2.29
C ASP A 21 11.69 5.58 0.97
N LEU A 22 11.97 6.24 -0.15
CA LEU A 22 11.57 5.80 -1.48
C LEU A 22 12.21 4.45 -1.86
N CYS A 23 13.45 4.20 -1.46
CA CYS A 23 14.10 2.92 -1.75
C CYS A 23 13.46 1.73 -1.00
N TYR A 24 12.81 1.97 0.14
CA TYR A 24 12.12 0.94 0.94
C TYR A 24 10.60 0.93 0.78
N ASP A 25 10.03 1.95 0.14
CA ASP A 25 8.59 2.03 -0.09
C ASP A 25 8.17 1.01 -1.17
N ASP A 26 7.18 0.18 -0.84
CA ASP A 26 6.64 -0.86 -1.73
C ASP A 26 5.43 -0.39 -2.54
N THR A 27 5.08 0.89 -2.47
CA THR A 27 3.94 1.51 -3.17
C THR A 27 4.34 2.45 -4.31
N ILE A 28 5.63 2.80 -4.42
CA ILE A 28 6.14 3.80 -5.38
C ILE A 28 6.20 3.34 -6.85
N GLY A 29 5.69 2.16 -7.17
CA GLY A 29 5.83 1.54 -8.49
C GLY A 29 5.24 2.36 -9.66
N PHE A 30 4.40 3.36 -9.38
CA PHE A 30 3.77 4.23 -10.38
C PHE A 30 4.49 5.58 -10.60
N LEU A 31 5.61 5.86 -9.92
CA LEU A 31 6.35 7.12 -10.05
C LEU A 31 6.90 7.40 -11.46
N LEU A 32 7.05 6.35 -12.26
CA LEU A 32 7.55 6.44 -13.64
C LEU A 32 6.46 6.25 -14.69
N ASP A 33 5.20 6.08 -14.29
CA ASP A 33 4.09 5.92 -15.23
C ASP A 33 3.69 7.31 -15.79
N ASP A 34 3.37 7.36 -17.09
CA ASP A 34 3.05 8.61 -17.78
C ASP A 34 1.71 9.20 -17.32
N ASN A 35 1.53 10.51 -17.48
CA ASN A 35 0.28 11.24 -17.18
C ASN A 35 -0.17 11.27 -15.70
N VAL A 36 0.75 11.60 -14.79
CA VAL A 36 0.45 11.86 -13.36
C VAL A 36 -0.66 12.88 -13.10
N ILE A 37 -1.00 13.73 -14.09
CA ILE A 37 -2.05 14.76 -13.99
C ILE A 37 -3.43 14.11 -13.82
N ASN A 38 -3.63 12.91 -14.37
CA ASN A 38 -4.91 12.21 -14.36
C ASN A 38 -4.94 11.07 -13.34
N TYR A 39 -4.01 11.05 -12.38
CA TYR A 39 -4.03 10.02 -11.36
C TYR A 39 -5.20 10.26 -10.41
N GLU A 40 -5.83 9.16 -10.03
CA GLU A 40 -6.93 9.15 -9.08
C GLU A 40 -6.49 8.46 -7.80
N ILE A 41 -7.15 8.80 -6.69
CA ILE A 41 -6.78 8.28 -5.37
C ILE A 41 -7.43 6.90 -5.18
N SER A 42 -6.61 5.89 -4.94
CA SER A 42 -7.03 4.51 -4.70
C SER A 42 -6.29 3.91 -3.51
N CYS A 43 -6.76 2.75 -3.08
CA CYS A 43 -6.26 2.06 -1.90
C CYS A 43 -5.36 0.92 -2.30
N LEU A 44 -4.10 0.99 -1.89
CA LEU A 44 -3.07 0.03 -2.26
C LEU A 44 -2.78 -0.91 -1.10
N TRP A 45 -2.85 -2.20 -1.36
CA TRP A 45 -2.48 -3.24 -0.41
C TRP A 45 -1.40 -4.08 -1.06
N THR A 46 -0.23 -4.11 -0.45
CA THR A 46 0.78 -5.12 -0.74
C THR A 46 0.49 -6.31 0.18
N GLY A 47 0.65 -7.56 -0.26
CA GLY A 47 0.34 -8.75 0.56
C GLY A 47 1.01 -8.82 1.95
N ALA A 48 1.99 -7.95 2.24
CA ALA A 48 2.56 -7.76 3.59
C ALA A 48 1.86 -6.69 4.45
N SER A 49 1.06 -5.79 3.86
CA SER A 49 0.36 -4.69 4.53
C SER A 49 -1.11 -5.03 4.77
N GLN A 50 -1.51 -5.07 6.05
CA GLN A 50 -2.91 -5.23 6.45
C GLN A 50 -3.72 -3.92 6.32
N PHE A 51 -3.04 -2.80 6.06
CA PHE A 51 -3.66 -1.49 5.93
C PHE A 51 -3.48 -0.98 4.51
N GLY A 52 -4.60 -0.70 3.86
CA GLY A 52 -4.60 -0.02 2.57
C GLY A 52 -4.02 1.38 2.72
N GLN A 53 -3.01 1.69 1.94
CA GLN A 53 -2.47 3.05 1.85
C GLN A 53 -3.17 3.79 0.72
N CYS A 54 -3.67 4.99 1.00
CA CYS A 54 -4.20 5.87 -0.05
C CYS A 54 -3.02 6.36 -0.90
N GLN A 55 -2.97 6.01 -2.18
CA GLN A 55 -2.10 6.73 -3.13
C GLN A 55 -2.77 7.01 -4.47
N ALA A 56 -2.14 7.91 -5.20
CA ALA A 56 -2.45 8.24 -6.56
C ALA A 56 -2.03 7.08 -7.48
N VAL A 57 -3.00 6.51 -8.20
CA VAL A 57 -2.76 5.46 -9.19
C VAL A 57 -3.15 5.96 -10.59
N PRO A 58 -2.52 5.42 -11.64
CA PRO A 58 -2.92 5.71 -13.00
C PRO A 58 -4.40 5.35 -13.30
N PRO A 59 -5.07 6.08 -14.21
CA PRO A 59 -6.50 5.92 -14.48
C PRO A 59 -6.88 4.55 -15.06
N GLN A 60 -5.93 3.79 -15.63
CA GLN A 60 -6.20 2.42 -16.04
C GLN A 60 -6.58 1.49 -14.87
N TYR A 61 -6.27 1.88 -13.63
CA TYR A 61 -6.60 1.13 -12.42
C TYR A 61 -7.83 1.66 -11.69
N THR A 62 -8.59 2.60 -12.27
CA THR A 62 -9.79 3.18 -11.63
C THR A 62 -11.10 2.83 -12.33
N ASN A 63 -11.03 2.18 -13.49
CA ASN A 63 -12.21 1.76 -14.26
C ASN A 63 -12.98 0.56 -13.66
N SER A 64 -12.44 -0.09 -12.62
CA SER A 64 -13.06 -1.22 -11.96
C SER A 64 -12.88 -1.06 -10.46
N THR A 65 -13.74 -1.69 -9.66
CA THR A 65 -13.67 -1.63 -8.20
C THR A 65 -12.36 -2.16 -7.64
N TYR A 66 -11.77 -3.15 -8.32
CA TYR A 66 -10.62 -3.88 -7.82
C TYR A 66 -9.67 -4.29 -8.95
N HIS A 67 -8.38 -4.09 -8.72
CA HIS A 67 -7.31 -4.58 -9.59
C HIS A 67 -6.30 -5.40 -8.80
N PHE A 68 -5.73 -6.37 -9.50
CA PHE A 68 -4.68 -7.24 -9.00
C PHE A 68 -3.48 -7.15 -9.92
N ILE A 69 -2.30 -6.94 -9.33
CA ILE A 69 -1.01 -7.03 -10.00
C ILE A 69 -0.21 -8.14 -9.33
N SER A 70 0.22 -9.11 -10.12
CA SER A 70 1.00 -10.24 -9.62
C SER A 70 2.33 -9.79 -8.99
N ALA A 71 2.82 -10.56 -8.03
CA ALA A 71 4.11 -10.33 -7.36
C ALA A 71 5.28 -10.10 -8.34
N GLY A 72 5.37 -10.91 -9.41
CA GLY A 72 6.43 -10.79 -10.41
C GLY A 72 6.34 -9.49 -11.22
N GLU A 73 5.13 -9.09 -11.61
CA GLU A 73 4.93 -7.83 -12.33
C GLU A 73 5.19 -6.61 -11.43
N TRP A 74 4.69 -6.65 -10.19
CA TRP A 74 4.87 -5.57 -9.24
C TRP A 74 6.34 -5.39 -8.84
N SER A 75 7.05 -6.49 -8.60
CA SER A 75 8.49 -6.49 -8.33
C SER A 75 9.27 -5.81 -9.46
N ARG A 76 8.97 -6.15 -10.72
CA ARG A 76 9.62 -5.53 -11.88
C ARG A 76 9.35 -4.02 -11.97
N LYS A 77 8.13 -3.57 -11.63
CA LYS A 77 7.82 -2.13 -11.55
C LYS A 77 8.66 -1.45 -10.47
N LEU A 78 8.70 -1.99 -9.25
CA LEU A 78 9.49 -1.44 -8.15
C LEU A 78 10.98 -1.40 -8.46
N GLU A 79 11.53 -2.45 -9.06
CA GLU A 79 12.94 -2.50 -9.50
C GLU A 79 13.26 -1.37 -10.47
N LYS A 80 12.40 -1.14 -11.47
CA LYS A 80 12.58 -0.08 -12.46
C LYS A 80 12.62 1.30 -11.80
N VAL A 81 11.69 1.57 -10.88
CA VAL A 81 11.61 2.86 -10.17
C VAL A 81 12.81 3.05 -9.24
N ARG A 82 13.15 2.05 -8.42
CA ARG A 82 14.28 2.13 -7.48
C ARG A 82 15.62 2.30 -8.18
N THR A 83 15.79 1.63 -9.32
CA THR A 83 16.99 1.82 -10.18
C THR A 83 17.03 3.23 -10.75
N ALA A 84 15.89 3.77 -11.20
CA ALA A 84 15.80 5.13 -11.75
C ALA A 84 16.13 6.22 -10.71
N ILE A 85 15.76 6.00 -9.44
CA ILE A 85 16.03 6.91 -8.32
C ILE A 85 17.46 6.73 -7.78
N GLY A 86 18.21 5.72 -8.26
CA GLY A 86 19.58 5.46 -7.85
C GLY A 86 19.70 4.76 -6.50
N CYS A 87 18.70 3.96 -6.11
CA CYS A 87 18.86 3.05 -4.99
C CYS A 87 20.00 2.05 -5.32
N GLY A 88 20.89 1.73 -4.37
CA GLY A 88 22.00 0.79 -4.56
C GLY A 88 21.65 -0.66 -4.18
N SER A 89 22.09 -1.68 -4.93
CA SER A 89 21.63 -3.11 -4.96
C SER A 89 21.24 -3.83 -3.64
N ASN A 90 21.61 -3.30 -2.48
CA ASN A 90 21.26 -3.81 -1.15
C ASN A 90 19.76 -3.71 -0.77
N TYR A 91 18.92 -2.94 -1.48
CA TYR A 91 17.46 -2.90 -1.21
C TYR A 91 16.69 -4.07 -1.83
N MET A 92 17.26 -4.77 -2.81
CA MET A 92 16.67 -5.98 -3.39
C MET A 92 16.86 -7.21 -2.50
N VAL A 93 17.77 -7.14 -1.52
CA VAL A 93 18.19 -8.26 -0.67
C VAL A 93 18.27 -7.79 0.78
N SER A 94 17.25 -8.09 1.59
CA SER A 94 17.41 -7.98 3.04
C SER A 94 17.92 -9.31 3.57
N ARG A 95 19.19 -9.33 4.00
CA ARG A 95 19.69 -10.46 4.80
C ARG A 95 18.92 -10.51 6.11
N ASN A 96 18.25 -11.63 6.36
CA ASN A 96 17.75 -11.91 7.69
C ASN A 96 18.92 -12.42 8.53
N PHE A 97 19.50 -11.55 9.37
CA PHE A 97 20.72 -11.84 10.13
C PHE A 97 20.54 -12.98 11.16
N ARG A 98 19.31 -13.39 11.46
CA ARG A 98 19.01 -14.49 12.39
C ARG A 98 19.03 -15.88 11.76
N THR A 99 18.83 -16.01 10.45
CA THR A 99 18.58 -17.33 9.83
C THR A 99 19.56 -17.73 8.72
N ASN A 100 20.62 -16.94 8.45
CA ASN A 100 21.51 -17.16 7.29
C ASN A 100 20.74 -17.36 5.97
N GLN A 101 19.54 -16.78 5.90
CA GLN A 101 18.64 -16.91 4.76
C GLN A 101 18.65 -15.58 4.02
N THR A 102 19.10 -15.61 2.78
CA THR A 102 18.91 -14.51 1.84
C THR A 102 17.42 -14.42 1.51
N ILE A 103 16.71 -13.57 2.26
CA ILE A 103 15.37 -13.15 1.87
C ILE A 103 15.57 -12.15 0.74
N ILE A 104 15.23 -12.56 -0.48
CA ILE A 104 15.13 -11.65 -1.61
C ILE A 104 13.95 -10.73 -1.30
N ARG A 105 14.23 -9.52 -0.83
CA ARG A 105 13.21 -8.44 -0.72
C ARG A 105 12.69 -7.99 -2.09
N GLY A 106 13.25 -8.52 -3.17
CA GLY A 106 12.71 -8.48 -4.52
C GLY A 106 11.50 -9.37 -4.77
N LEU A 107 11.07 -10.23 -3.84
CA LEU A 107 9.72 -10.80 -3.88
C LEU A 107 8.76 -9.76 -3.30
N ALA A 108 8.55 -8.68 -4.03
CA ALA A 108 7.44 -7.79 -3.75
C ALA A 108 6.18 -8.66 -3.75
N SER A 109 5.44 -8.63 -2.65
CA SER A 109 4.13 -9.29 -2.60
C SER A 109 3.23 -8.75 -3.70
N GLU A 110 2.23 -9.52 -4.12
CA GLU A 110 1.19 -8.98 -4.99
C GLU A 110 0.64 -7.63 -4.51
N LEU A 111 0.21 -6.83 -5.47
CA LEU A 111 -0.44 -5.55 -5.23
C LEU A 111 -1.92 -5.65 -5.56
N TYR A 112 -2.73 -5.23 -4.61
CA TYR A 112 -4.16 -5.06 -4.77
C TYR A 112 -4.48 -3.56 -4.76
N ILE A 113 -5.33 -3.16 -5.70
CA ILE A 113 -5.83 -1.78 -5.80
C ILE A 113 -7.33 -1.85 -5.61
N CYS A 114 -7.86 -1.08 -4.65
CA CYS A 114 -9.29 -1.01 -4.37
C CYS A 114 -9.76 0.44 -4.47
N ASN A 115 -10.89 0.65 -5.16
CA ASN A 115 -11.46 1.98 -5.38
C ASN A 115 -12.66 2.29 -4.45
N ASP A 116 -13.17 1.30 -3.71
CA ASP A 116 -14.39 1.41 -2.87
C ASP A 116 -14.18 2.01 -1.47
N ARG A 117 -13.19 2.91 -1.33
CA ARG A 117 -12.73 3.61 -0.10
C ARG A 117 -11.66 2.85 0.69
N CYS A 118 -10.67 3.62 1.15
CA CYS A 118 -9.55 3.07 1.89
C CYS A 118 -9.95 2.89 3.34
N VAL A 119 -9.78 1.68 3.86
CA VAL A 119 -9.86 1.43 5.30
C VAL A 119 -8.61 2.05 5.93
N GLN A 120 -8.61 3.37 6.12
CA GLN A 120 -7.80 3.99 7.15
C GLN A 120 -8.30 3.41 8.48
N GLY A 121 -7.43 2.70 9.20
CA GLY A 121 -7.75 1.88 10.37
C GLY A 121 -8.49 2.63 11.49
N GLY A 122 -9.81 2.76 11.34
CA GLY A 122 -10.69 3.44 12.30
C GLY A 122 -12.18 3.39 11.95
N ILE A 123 -12.56 3.34 10.67
CA ILE A 123 -13.98 3.46 10.27
C ILE A 123 -14.62 2.10 9.91
N GLY A 124 -13.82 1.07 9.57
CA GLY A 124 -14.31 -0.25 9.18
C GLY A 124 -14.80 -1.13 10.34
N TYR A 125 -14.40 -0.85 11.58
CA TYR A 125 -14.87 -1.59 12.76
C TYR A 125 -16.18 -1.04 13.32
N PHE A 126 -16.57 0.19 12.97
CA PHE A 126 -17.78 0.79 13.51
C PHE A 126 -19.04 -0.07 13.25
N PRO A 127 -19.27 -0.61 12.03
CA PRO A 127 -20.40 -1.50 11.79
C PRO A 127 -20.30 -2.79 12.63
N SER A 128 -19.12 -3.39 12.74
CA SER A 128 -18.90 -4.61 13.52
C SER A 128 -19.08 -4.38 15.02
N ILE A 129 -18.61 -3.26 15.55
CA ILE A 129 -18.78 -2.84 16.95
C ILE A 129 -20.25 -2.63 17.25
N VAL A 130 -21.00 -1.96 16.36
CA VAL A 130 -22.46 -1.76 16.50
C VAL A 130 -23.19 -3.10 16.52
N MET A 131 -22.83 -4.04 15.64
CA MET A 131 -23.41 -5.39 15.63
C MET A 131 -23.11 -6.17 16.92
N ILE A 132 -21.86 -6.13 17.40
CA ILE A 132 -21.46 -6.80 18.65
C ILE A 132 -22.19 -6.20 19.86
N LEU A 133 -22.32 -4.87 19.91
CA LEU A 133 -23.08 -4.17 20.96
C LEU A 133 -24.56 -4.53 20.93
N ALA A 134 -25.18 -4.58 19.75
CA ALA A 134 -26.58 -4.97 19.61
C ALA A 134 -26.83 -6.41 20.08
N LEU A 135 -25.90 -7.33 19.74
CA LEU A 135 -25.94 -8.71 20.23
C LEU A 135 -25.80 -8.76 21.75
N ALA A 136 -24.82 -8.04 22.33
CA ALA A 136 -24.61 -8.00 23.77
C ALA A 136 -25.85 -7.49 24.53
N VAL A 137 -26.45 -6.37 24.08
CA VAL A 137 -27.68 -5.83 24.69
C VAL A 137 -28.83 -6.83 24.60
N SER A 138 -29.00 -7.50 23.45
CA SER A 138 -30.05 -8.52 23.26
C SER A 138 -29.85 -9.73 24.18
N PHE A 139 -28.60 -10.13 24.45
CA PHE A 139 -28.28 -11.17 25.43
C PHE A 139 -28.63 -10.72 26.85
N PHE A 140 -28.28 -9.50 27.24
CA PHE A 140 -28.62 -9.00 28.57
C PHE A 140 -30.14 -8.87 28.78
N GLN A 141 -30.88 -8.37 27.79
CA GLN A 141 -32.35 -8.29 27.88
C GLN A 141 -33.02 -9.67 27.93
N ASN A 142 -32.56 -10.63 27.13
CA ASN A 142 -33.19 -11.97 27.12
C ASN A 142 -32.74 -12.90 28.25
N CYS A 143 -31.57 -12.67 28.88
CA CYS A 143 -31.03 -13.56 29.90
C CYS A 143 -31.02 -12.99 31.33
N VAL A 144 -31.17 -11.67 31.51
CA VAL A 144 -31.26 -11.05 32.84
C VAL A 144 -32.70 -10.80 33.27
N ASP A 145 -33.65 -10.66 32.34
CA ASP A 145 -35.09 -10.69 32.64
C ASP A 145 -35.60 -12.13 32.75
N VAL A 146 -35.12 -12.87 33.76
CA VAL A 146 -35.87 -14.00 34.32
C VAL A 146 -36.65 -13.43 35.52
N PRO A 147 -37.92 -13.02 35.37
CA PRO A 147 -38.74 -12.67 36.51
C PRO A 147 -38.89 -13.91 37.41
N GLN A 148 -38.63 -13.72 38.71
CA GLN A 148 -39.04 -14.65 39.77
C GLN A 148 -40.56 -14.79 39.82
#